data_AF-A0A163GM95-F1
#
_entry.id   AF-A0A163GM95-F1
#
_cell.length_a   1.000
_cell.length_b   1.000
_cell.length_c   1.000
_cell.angle_alpha   90.00
_cell.angle_beta   90.00
_cell.angle_gamma   90.00
#
_symmetry.space_group_name_H-M   'P 1'
#
loop_
_entity.id
_entity.type
_entity.pdbx_description
1 polymer ?
#
loop_
_entity_poly.entity_id
_entity_poly.type
_entity_poly.pdbx_seq_one_letter_code
_entity_poly.pdbx_strand_id
1 'polypeptide(L)'
;MTVAGVTAIAVSSLAIAISVTFVGAALLAAFAFADGITIDIPFVATFRGFVDSNGSNAVTVDGSWSAALGLILLLAAPLPIFAMTGHRGQP
;
A
#
# COMPACT_ATOMS: atom_id res chain seq x y z
N MET A 1 -17.04 18.02 -17.28
CA MET A 1 -16.91 17.06 -16.16
C MET A 1 -17.77 17.55 -15.00
N THR A 2 -18.76 16.78 -14.56
CA THR A 2 -19.51 17.10 -13.33
C THR A 2 -18.66 16.74 -12.12
N VAL A 3 -18.77 17.50 -11.03
CA VAL A 3 -18.02 17.26 -9.78
C VAL A 3 -18.14 15.80 -9.32
N ALA A 4 -19.34 15.21 -9.49
CA ALA A 4 -19.62 13.81 -9.17
C ALA A 4 -18.74 12.79 -9.90
N GLY A 5 -18.37 13.03 -11.17
CA GLY A 5 -17.54 12.12 -11.95
C GLY A 5 -16.09 12.05 -11.45
N VAL A 6 -15.53 13.21 -11.08
CA VAL A 6 -14.16 13.29 -10.53
C VAL A 6 -14.11 12.63 -9.15
N THR A 7 -15.14 12.84 -8.32
CA THR A 7 -15.23 12.22 -6.99
C THR A 7 -15.31 10.69 -7.09
N ALA A 8 -16.09 10.14 -8.02
CA ALA A 8 -16.21 8.68 -8.20
C ALA A 8 -14.87 8.02 -8.61
N ILE A 9 -14.11 8.68 -9.50
CA ILE A 9 -12.78 8.21 -9.91
C ILE A 9 -11.79 8.27 -8.75
N ALA A 10 -11.83 9.35 -7.96
CA ALA A 10 -10.95 9.51 -6.80
C ALA A 10 -11.22 8.44 -5.72
N VAL A 11 -12.49 8.17 -5.40
CA VAL A 11 -12.85 7.14 -4.40
C VAL A 11 -12.47 5.73 -4.88
N SER A 12 -12.73 5.42 -6.15
CA SER A 12 -12.37 4.11 -6.72
C SER A 12 -10.85 3.91 -6.72
N SER A 13 -10.10 4.95 -7.08
CA SER A 13 -8.63 4.92 -7.08
C SER A 13 -8.06 4.74 -5.68
N LEU A 14 -8.65 5.42 -4.69
CA LEU A 14 -8.27 5.26 -3.28
C LEU A 14 -8.53 3.83 -2.80
N ALA A 15 -9.68 3.24 -3.12
CA ALA A 15 -10.02 1.88 -2.73
C ALA A 15 -9.04 0.84 -3.33
N ILE A 16 -8.63 1.03 -4.59
CA ILE A 16 -7.63 0.18 -5.24
C ILE A 16 -6.27 0.34 -4.55
N ALA A 17 -5.83 1.57 -4.28
CA ALA A 17 -4.57 1.84 -3.61
C ALA A 17 -4.51 1.18 -2.23
N ILE A 18 -5.57 1.32 -1.41
CA ILE A 18 -5.68 0.67 -0.09
C ILE A 18 -5.55 -0.85 -0.23
N SER A 19 -6.26 -1.44 -1.18
CA SER A 19 -6.27 -2.89 -1.38
C SER A 19 -4.90 -3.42 -1.78
N VAL A 20 -4.21 -2.75 -2.71
CA VAL A 20 -2.86 -3.13 -3.15
C VAL A 20 -1.85 -3.02 -2.00
N THR A 21 -1.92 -1.96 -1.20
CA THR A 21 -1.06 -1.80 -0.02
C THR A 21 -1.27 -2.92 0.98
N PHE A 22 -2.52 -3.32 1.24
CA PHE A 22 -2.82 -4.43 2.14
C PHE A 22 -2.28 -5.78 1.63
N VAL A 23 -2.50 -6.08 0.36
CA VAL A 23 -2.00 -7.32 -0.26
C VAL A 23 -0.47 -7.35 -0.23
N GLY A 24 0.19 -6.24 -0.58
CA GLY A 24 1.64 -6.13 -0.52
C GLY A 24 2.21 -6.34 0.89
N ALA A 25 1.61 -5.69 1.90
CA ALA A 25 2.02 -5.85 3.29
C ALA A 25 1.83 -7.29 3.79
N ALA A 26 0.71 -7.94 3.44
CA ALA A 26 0.45 -9.33 3.82
C ALA A 26 1.45 -10.30 3.16
N LEU A 27 1.78 -10.10 1.89
CA LEU A 27 2.79 -10.91 1.20
C LEU A 27 4.17 -10.74 1.81
N LEU A 28 4.55 -9.52 2.19
CA LEU A 28 5.82 -9.25 2.84
C LEU A 28 5.91 -9.88 4.22
N ALA A 29 4.82 -9.82 4.99
CA ALA A 29 4.72 -10.51 6.28
C ALA A 29 4.83 -12.04 6.12
N ALA A 30 4.14 -12.61 5.12
CA ALA A 30 4.22 -14.04 4.83
C ALA A 30 5.63 -14.48 4.40
N PHE A 31 6.31 -13.66 3.61
CA PHE A 31 7.69 -13.92 3.19
C PHE A 31 8.67 -13.84 4.36
N ALA A 32 8.57 -12.80 5.19
CA ALA A 32 9.38 -12.68 6.42
C ALA A 32 9.14 -13.86 7.38
N PHE A 33 7.89 -14.36 7.45
CA PHE A 33 7.54 -15.54 8.22
C PHE A 33 8.12 -16.85 7.65
N ALA A 34 8.12 -17.00 6.32
CA ALA A 34 8.59 -18.21 5.65
C ALA A 34 10.11 -18.37 5.77
N ASP A 35 10.86 -17.30 5.54
CA ASP A 35 12.32 -17.34 5.49
C ASP A 35 13.01 -16.86 6.78
N GLY A 36 12.27 -16.34 7.77
CA GLY A 36 12.83 -15.82 9.03
C GLY A 36 13.70 -14.58 8.83
N ILE A 37 13.50 -13.84 7.74
CA ILE A 37 14.32 -12.68 7.36
C ILE A 37 13.64 -11.40 7.85
N THR A 38 14.45 -10.40 8.19
CA THR A 38 13.95 -9.05 8.45
C THR A 38 13.84 -8.27 7.14
N ILE A 39 12.64 -7.82 6.80
CA ILE A 39 12.39 -6.89 5.69
C ILE A 39 12.07 -5.52 6.27
N ASP A 40 12.95 -4.57 6.03
CA ASP A 40 12.73 -3.17 6.38
C ASP A 40 12.27 -2.41 5.13
N ILE A 41 11.00 -2.00 5.09
CA ILE A 41 10.57 -1.00 4.12
C ILE A 41 10.69 0.36 4.80
N PRO A 42 11.70 1.17 4.44
CA PRO A 42 11.86 2.49 5.02
C PRO A 42 10.59 3.30 4.81
N PHE A 43 10.18 3.98 5.88
CA PHE A 43 8.94 4.71 6.04
C PHE A 43 7.69 3.85 6.29
N VAL A 44 7.46 2.70 5.64
CA VAL A 44 6.14 2.03 5.69
C VAL A 44 6.00 1.00 6.82
N ALA A 45 6.89 0.02 6.89
CA ALA A 45 6.84 -1.05 7.89
C ALA A 45 8.12 -1.89 7.90
N THR A 46 8.52 -2.31 9.09
CA THR A 46 9.57 -3.29 9.37
C THR A 46 8.91 -4.63 9.74
N PHE A 47 9.15 -5.65 8.92
CA PHE A 47 8.71 -7.02 9.15
C PHE A 47 9.89 -7.82 9.68
N ARG A 48 9.87 -8.20 10.96
CA ARG A 48 10.91 -9.02 11.59
C ARG A 48 10.41 -10.46 11.69
N GLY A 49 10.86 -11.31 10.78
CA GLY A 49 10.74 -12.76 10.94
C GLY A 49 11.75 -13.26 11.97
N PHE A 50 11.31 -14.10 12.91
CA PHE A 50 12.19 -14.82 13.82
C PHE A 50 11.64 -16.22 14.13
N VAL A 51 12.54 -17.14 14.47
CA VAL A 51 12.16 -18.47 14.94
C VAL A 51 12.05 -18.40 16.46
N ASP A 52 10.86 -18.62 16.99
CA ASP A 52 10.59 -18.64 18.42
C ASP A 52 11.28 -19.86 19.08
N SER A 53 11.55 -19.77 20.38
CA SER A 53 12.18 -20.83 21.19
C SER A 53 11.49 -22.20 21.10
N ASN A 54 10.23 -22.25 20.68
CA ASN A 54 9.48 -23.48 20.45
C ASN A 54 9.65 -24.09 19.04
N GLY A 55 10.52 -23.52 18.21
CA GLY A 55 10.75 -23.92 16.81
C GLY A 55 9.68 -23.42 15.84
N SER A 56 8.82 -22.51 16.26
CA SER A 56 7.74 -21.96 15.43
C SER A 56 8.18 -20.64 14.80
N ASN A 57 7.93 -20.46 13.51
CA ASN A 57 8.18 -19.18 12.86
C ASN A 57 7.18 -18.14 13.39
N ALA A 58 7.67 -16.94 13.66
CA ALA A 58 6.86 -15.80 14.08
C ALA A 58 7.28 -14.57 13.28
N VAL A 59 6.35 -13.64 13.05
CA VAL A 59 6.63 -12.37 12.39
C VAL A 59 6.09 -11.24 13.23
N THR A 60 6.94 -10.26 13.55
CA THR A 60 6.51 -9.00 14.15
C THR A 60 6.49 -7.93 13.09
N VAL A 61 5.38 -7.18 13.03
CA VAL A 61 5.21 -6.07 12.11
C VAL A 61 5.20 -4.79 12.93
N ASP A 62 6.27 -4.00 12.80
CA ASP A 62 6.34 -2.64 13.36
C ASP A 62 6.23 -1.66 12.20
N GLY A 63 5.38 -0.64 12.29
CA GLY A 63 5.15 0.23 11.14
C GLY A 63 4.43 1.51 11.50
N SER A 64 4.50 2.48 10.60
CA SER A 64 3.90 3.80 10.80
C SER A 64 2.62 3.95 10.00
N TRP A 65 1.50 4.13 10.71
CA TRP A 65 0.22 4.45 10.09
C TRP A 65 0.29 5.71 9.21
N SER A 66 1.06 6.71 9.63
CA SER A 66 1.23 7.97 8.90
C SER A 66 1.92 7.75 7.54
N ALA A 67 2.88 6.84 7.50
CA ALA A 67 3.58 6.53 6.26
C ALA A 67 2.79 5.60 5.35
N ALA A 68 2.02 4.65 5.91
CA ALA A 68 1.06 3.86 5.14
C ALA A 68 0.04 4.77 4.44
N LEU A 69 -0.51 5.77 5.16
CA LEU A 69 -1.41 6.77 4.59
C LEU A 69 -0.71 7.60 3.49
N GLY A 70 0.55 8.00 3.71
CA GLY A 70 1.34 8.70 2.70
C GLY A 70 1.51 7.88 1.42
N LEU A 71 1.81 6.58 1.54
CA LEU A 71 1.97 5.68 0.39
C LEU A 71 0.65 5.50 -0.38
N ILE A 72 -0.45 5.31 0.35
CA ILE A 72 -1.80 5.17 -0.24
C ILE A 72 -2.17 6.43 -1.02
N LEU A 73 -1.94 7.61 -0.45
CA LEU A 73 -2.20 8.89 -1.12
C LEU A 73 -1.29 9.08 -2.35
N LEU A 74 -0.02 8.69 -2.24
CA LEU A 74 0.93 8.74 -3.36
C LEU A 74 0.49 7.83 -4.52
N LEU A 75 0.02 6.61 -4.22
CA LEU A 75 -0.52 5.68 -5.22
C LEU A 75 -1.86 6.14 -5.81
N ALA A 76 -2.71 6.77 -5.00
CA ALA A 76 -4.02 7.25 -5.43
C ALA A 76 -3.96 8.55 -6.23
N ALA A 77 -2.93 9.39 -6.05
CA ALA A 77 -2.76 10.69 -6.70
C ALA A 77 -2.62 10.67 -8.24
N PRO A 78 -1.89 9.74 -8.90
CA PRO A 78 -1.70 9.79 -10.34
C PRO A 78 -2.99 9.54 -11.14
N LEU A 79 -3.91 8.69 -10.68
CA LEU A 79 -5.15 8.35 -11.40
C LEU A 79 -6.09 9.56 -11.65
N PRO A 80 -6.41 10.42 -10.66
CA PRO A 80 -7.19 11.63 -10.91
C PRO A 80 -6.43 12.66 -11.75
N ILE A 81 -5.09 12.74 -11.64
CA ILE A 81 -4.27 13.62 -12.47
C ILE A 81 -4.32 13.18 -13.94
N PHE A 82 -4.20 11.89 -14.23
CA PHE A 82 -4.35 11.34 -15.57
C PHE A 82 -5.77 11.53 -16.13
N ALA A 83 -6.81 11.34 -15.31
CA ALA A 83 -8.19 11.59 -15.72
C ALA A 83 -8.43 13.07 -16.07
N MET A 84 -7.83 14.01 -15.33
CA MET A 84 -7.91 15.44 -15.62
C MET A 84 -7.09 15.86 -16.85
N THR A 85 -5.98 15.18 -17.12
CA THR A 85 -5.05 15.52 -18.23
C THR A 85 -5.49 14.89 -19.55
N GLY A 86 -6.03 13.67 -19.53
CA GLY A 86 -6.53 12.97 -20.73
C GLY A 86 -7.72 13.66 -21.41
N HIS A 87 -8.51 14.45 -20.67
CA HIS A 87 -9.65 15.19 -21.23
C HIS A 87 -9.28 16.56 -21.81
N ARG A 88 -8.07 17.08 -21.57
CA ARG A 88 -7.58 18.30 -22.22
C ARG A 88 -6.96 18.04 -23.60
N GLY A 89 -6.82 16.77 -23.99
CA GLY A 89 -6.17 16.35 -25.23
C GLY A 89 -7.09 15.74 -26.29
N GLN A 90 -8.42 15.64 -26.07
CA GLN A 90 -9.35 15.29 -27.14
C GLN A 90 -9.88 16.57 -27.80
N PRO A 91 -9.51 16.85 -29.08
CA PRO A 91 -10.13 17.91 -29.88
C PRO A 91 -11.60 17.62 -30.19
#